data_AF-A0A515A2G9-F1
#
_entry.id   AF-A0A515A2G9-F1
#
_cell.length_a   1.000
_cell.length_b   1.000
_cell.length_c   1.000
_cell.angle_alpha   90.00
_cell.angle_beta   90.00
_cell.angle_gamma   90.00
#
_symmetry.space_group_name_H-M   'P 1'
#
loop_
_entity.id
_entity.type
_entity.pdbx_description
1 polymer ?
#
loop_
_entity_poly.entity_id
_entity_poly.type
_entity_poly.pdbx_seq_one_letter_code
_entity_poly.pdbx_strand_id
1 'polypeptide(L)'
;MTKGTKLILFFLALASLSWGVYECKYYYSYYTDLKDRPWAYSRDKNAKLLVGTWQGEFSDPNNVTKTIRLTILPPVSDEERAKKAARQKRKRSGLGPRTDKKRFDGIATVTSPRGQEEYELNGHVQTEAGNRLAVIHFQAGDEFQRLRNNFNLLSALEGGQWQGDDLTFTLAFAYTTATGSSYSSSSDPRYEKTVPVHLSRIK
;
A
#
# COMPACT_ATOMS: atom_id res chain seq x y z
N MET A 1 -20.89 47.99 24.09
CA MET A 1 -20.26 46.65 24.11
C MET A 1 -19.43 46.50 25.37
N THR A 2 -19.75 45.54 26.23
CA THR A 2 -18.97 45.27 27.45
C THR A 2 -17.63 44.61 27.07
N LYS A 3 -16.61 44.72 27.93
CA LYS A 3 -15.29 44.11 27.70
C LYS A 3 -15.39 42.60 27.41
N GLY A 4 -16.37 41.91 28.03
CA GLY A 4 -16.65 40.49 27.80
C GLY A 4 -17.11 40.17 26.36
N THR A 5 -17.99 40.99 25.77
CA THR A 5 -18.45 40.78 24.38
C THR A 5 -17.29 40.89 23.39
N LYS A 6 -16.37 41.84 23.60
CA LYS A 6 -15.18 42.00 22.73
C LYS A 6 -14.23 40.80 22.83
N LEU A 7 -14.06 40.24 24.02
CA LEU A 7 -13.22 39.06 24.25
C LEU A 7 -13.79 37.81 23.56
N ILE A 8 -15.11 37.61 23.65
CA ILE A 8 -15.81 36.49 22.99
C ILE A 8 -15.68 36.61 21.46
N LEU A 9 -15.93 37.80 20.90
CA LEU A 9 -15.78 38.03 19.46
C LEU A 9 -14.34 37.79 18.99
N PHE A 10 -13.35 38.17 19.80
CA PHE A 10 -11.95 37.91 19.50
C PHE A 10 -11.63 36.40 19.47
N PHE A 11 -12.10 35.63 20.45
CA PHE A 11 -11.91 34.16 20.44
C PHE A 11 -12.66 33.48 19.29
N LEU A 12 -13.87 33.94 18.95
CA LEU A 12 -14.61 33.44 17.78
C LEU A 12 -13.85 33.73 16.48
N ALA A 13 -13.29 34.94 16.33
CA ALA A 13 -12.47 35.29 15.18
C ALA A 13 -11.24 34.38 15.08
N LEU A 14 -10.52 34.16 16.19
CA LEU A 14 -9.39 33.24 16.21
C LEU A 14 -9.78 31.79 15.88
N ALA A 15 -10.90 31.31 16.42
CA ALA A 15 -11.40 29.97 16.12
C ALA A 15 -11.75 29.82 14.63
N SER A 16 -12.41 30.82 14.04
CA SER A 16 -12.73 30.83 12.61
C SER A 16 -11.48 30.86 11.72
N LEU A 17 -10.47 31.64 12.09
CA LEU A 17 -9.19 31.70 11.38
C LEU A 17 -8.44 30.37 11.48
N SER A 18 -8.41 29.77 12.67
CA SER A 18 -7.78 28.46 12.89
C SER A 18 -8.46 27.37 12.07
N TRP A 19 -9.80 27.34 12.07
CA TRP A 19 -10.59 26.43 11.25
C TRP A 19 -10.36 26.63 9.76
N GLY A 20 -10.37 27.88 9.28
CA GLY A 20 -10.12 28.19 7.87
C GLY A 20 -8.72 27.75 7.40
N VAL A 21 -7.70 27.93 8.23
CA VAL A 21 -6.34 27.45 7.92
C VAL A 21 -6.28 25.92 7.89
N TYR A 22 -6.97 25.25 8.81
CA TYR A 22 -7.08 23.79 8.82
C TYR A 22 -7.70 23.27 7.52
N GLU A 23 -8.87 23.80 7.14
CA GLU A 23 -9.60 23.38 5.95
C GLU A 23 -8.79 23.60 4.67
N CYS A 24 -8.19 24.78 4.53
CA CYS A 24 -7.32 25.08 3.38
C CYS A 24 -6.17 24.08 3.27
N LYS A 25 -5.51 23.70 4.39
CA LYS A 25 -4.44 22.71 4.37
C LYS A 25 -4.93 21.31 4.03
N TYR A 26 -6.07 20.91 4.60
CA TYR A 26 -6.65 19.59 4.38
C TYR A 26 -7.01 19.40 2.91
N TYR A 27 -7.85 20.29 2.37
CA TYR A 27 -8.33 20.20 0.99
C TYR A 27 -7.22 20.45 -0.01
N TYR A 28 -6.27 21.35 0.26
CA TYR A 28 -5.09 21.50 -0.61
C TYR A 28 -4.33 20.18 -0.72
N SER A 29 -4.05 19.50 0.40
CA SER A 29 -3.38 18.19 0.39
C SER A 29 -4.18 17.14 -0.38
N TYR A 30 -5.49 17.10 -0.18
CA TYR A 30 -6.37 16.17 -0.88
C TYR A 30 -6.41 16.43 -2.40
N TYR A 31 -6.51 17.70 -2.83
CA TYR A 31 -6.48 18.06 -4.25
C TYR A 31 -5.13 17.78 -4.91
N THR A 32 -4.02 17.95 -4.18
CA THR A 32 -2.73 17.52 -4.69
C THR A 32 -2.66 16.00 -4.85
N ASP A 33 -3.20 15.23 -3.89
CA ASP A 33 -3.25 13.78 -3.98
C ASP A 33 -4.11 13.30 -5.16
N LEU A 34 -5.26 13.92 -5.42
CA LEU A 34 -6.11 13.61 -6.58
C LEU A 34 -5.38 13.79 -7.92
N LYS A 35 -4.53 14.82 -8.02
CA LYS A 35 -3.75 15.10 -9.23
C LYS A 35 -2.53 14.18 -9.36
N ASP A 36 -1.79 14.03 -8.26
CA ASP A 36 -0.49 13.38 -8.25
C ASP A 36 -0.59 11.85 -8.15
N ARG A 37 -1.73 11.34 -7.66
CA ARG A 37 -1.94 9.93 -7.31
C ARG A 37 -3.32 9.46 -7.79
N PRO A 38 -3.63 9.57 -9.09
CA PRO A 38 -4.94 9.17 -9.64
C PRO A 38 -5.22 7.67 -9.50
N TRP A 39 -4.19 6.86 -9.25
CA TRP A 39 -4.29 5.43 -8.95
C TRP A 39 -4.79 5.14 -7.53
N ALA A 40 -4.69 6.10 -6.60
CA ALA A 40 -5.06 5.94 -5.19
C ALA A 40 -6.28 6.75 -4.78
N TYR A 41 -6.56 7.87 -5.45
CA TYR A 41 -7.64 8.78 -5.08
C TYR A 41 -8.44 9.21 -6.30
N SER A 42 -9.76 9.31 -6.12
CA SER A 42 -10.67 9.90 -7.10
C SER A 42 -11.80 10.64 -6.38
N ARG A 43 -12.43 11.58 -7.09
CA ARG A 43 -13.70 12.20 -6.67
C ARG A 43 -14.91 11.34 -7.05
N ASP A 44 -14.75 10.52 -8.08
CA ASP A 44 -15.78 9.58 -8.49
C ASP A 44 -15.80 8.38 -7.54
N LYS A 45 -16.96 8.14 -6.92
CA LYS A 45 -17.18 7.04 -5.99
C LYS A 45 -17.09 5.67 -6.67
N ASN A 46 -17.31 5.62 -7.98
CA ASN A 46 -17.25 4.38 -8.77
C ASN A 46 -15.90 4.18 -9.46
N ALA A 47 -14.93 5.07 -9.22
CA ALA A 47 -13.60 4.95 -9.79
C ALA A 47 -12.96 3.63 -9.36
N LYS A 48 -12.48 2.88 -10.34
CA LYS A 48 -11.69 1.68 -10.09
C LYS A 48 -10.26 2.13 -9.83
N LEU A 49 -9.81 2.02 -8.58
CA LEU A 49 -8.50 2.50 -8.11
C LEU A 49 -7.62 1.31 -7.74
N LEU A 50 -6.29 1.42 -7.83
CA LEU A 50 -5.40 0.34 -7.39
C LEU A 50 -5.57 0.03 -5.89
N VAL A 51 -5.80 1.07 -5.08
CA VAL A 51 -6.10 0.95 -3.66
C VAL A 51 -7.35 0.10 -3.44
N GLY A 52 -7.29 -0.80 -2.47
CA GLY A 52 -8.36 -1.74 -2.16
C GLY A 52 -7.86 -3.16 -1.96
N THR A 53 -8.81 -4.10 -1.89
CA THR A 53 -8.52 -5.51 -1.66
C THR A 53 -8.74 -6.32 -2.93
N TRP A 54 -7.80 -7.22 -3.19
CA TRP A 54 -7.67 -8.06 -4.36
C TRP A 54 -7.54 -9.52 -3.93
N GLN A 55 -8.07 -10.45 -4.70
CA GLN A 55 -8.00 -11.87 -4.41
C GLN A 55 -7.84 -12.70 -5.67
N GLY A 56 -7.11 -13.81 -5.56
CA GLY A 56 -6.99 -14.79 -6.61
C GLY A 56 -6.31 -16.05 -6.11
N GLU A 57 -6.11 -16.97 -7.03
CA GLU A 57 -5.45 -18.25 -6.78
C GLU A 57 -4.21 -18.38 -7.66
N PHE A 58 -3.23 -19.10 -7.15
CA PHE A 58 -2.03 -19.45 -7.89
C PHE A 58 -1.50 -20.80 -7.43
N SER A 59 -0.78 -21.50 -8.31
CA SER A 59 -0.05 -22.70 -7.94
C SER A 59 1.40 -22.33 -7.68
N ASP A 60 1.94 -22.73 -6.54
CA ASP A 60 3.35 -22.52 -6.23
C ASP A 60 4.25 -23.42 -7.11
N PRO A 61 5.58 -23.28 -7.04
CA PRO A 61 6.49 -24.12 -7.84
C PRO A 61 6.40 -25.63 -7.59
N ASN A 62 5.80 -26.06 -6.47
CA ASN A 62 5.50 -27.46 -6.17
C ASN A 62 4.10 -27.89 -6.63
N ASN A 63 3.44 -27.04 -7.43
CA ASN A 63 2.07 -27.23 -7.89
C ASN A 63 1.03 -27.30 -6.76
N VAL A 64 1.32 -26.67 -5.61
CA VAL A 64 0.36 -26.54 -4.51
C VAL A 64 -0.47 -25.28 -4.76
N THR A 65 -1.79 -25.47 -4.94
CA THR A 65 -2.73 -24.36 -5.06
C THR A 65 -2.81 -23.57 -3.75
N LYS A 66 -2.66 -22.26 -3.87
CA LYS A 66 -2.72 -21.28 -2.78
C LYS A 66 -3.67 -20.16 -3.18
N THR A 67 -4.31 -19.55 -2.19
CA THR A 67 -5.11 -18.34 -2.35
C THR A 67 -4.32 -17.16 -1.82
N ILE A 68 -4.32 -16.04 -2.54
CA ILE A 68 -3.74 -14.78 -2.07
C ILE A 68 -4.85 -13.75 -1.93
N ARG A 69 -4.84 -13.04 -0.79
CA ARG A 69 -5.64 -11.85 -0.54
C ARG A 69 -4.70 -10.68 -0.30
N LEU A 70 -4.74 -9.69 -1.17
CA LEU A 70 -3.81 -8.56 -1.19
C LEU A 70 -4.58 -7.26 -0.97
N THR A 71 -4.18 -6.46 0.01
CA THR A 71 -4.77 -5.15 0.33
C THR A 71 -3.74 -4.07 0.11
N ILE A 72 -3.99 -3.19 -0.85
CA ILE A 72 -3.17 -2.00 -1.12
C ILE A 72 -3.79 -0.82 -0.37
N LEU A 73 -2.99 -0.19 0.50
CA LEU A 73 -3.44 0.92 1.33
C LEU A 73 -3.24 2.26 0.62
N PRO A 74 -4.08 3.27 0.90
CA PRO A 74 -3.84 4.62 0.40
C PRO A 74 -2.54 5.18 0.99
N PRO A 75 -1.74 5.94 0.22
CA PRO A 75 -0.49 6.54 0.71
C PRO A 75 -0.64 7.45 1.92
N VAL A 76 -1.82 8.04 2.12
CA VAL A 76 -2.16 8.95 3.22
C VAL A 76 -3.60 8.71 3.62
N SER A 77 -3.81 8.25 4.85
CA SER A 77 -5.17 8.10 5.39
C SER A 77 -5.81 9.45 5.73
N ASP A 78 -7.14 9.48 5.86
CA ASP A 78 -7.85 10.70 6.23
C ASP A 78 -7.45 11.21 7.62
N GLU A 79 -7.19 10.29 8.56
CA GLU A 79 -6.69 10.61 9.89
C GLU A 79 -5.29 11.23 9.85
N GLU A 80 -4.38 10.66 9.05
CA GLU A 80 -3.05 11.22 8.84
C GLU A 80 -3.11 12.61 8.21
N ARG A 81 -4.01 12.81 7.24
CA ARG A 81 -4.25 14.11 6.60
C ARG A 81 -4.78 15.12 7.59
N ALA A 82 -5.77 14.76 8.40
CA ALA A 82 -6.33 15.61 9.46
C ALA A 82 -5.25 16.00 10.48
N LYS A 83 -4.47 15.03 10.95
CA LYS A 83 -3.36 15.26 11.89
C LYS A 83 -2.28 16.18 11.30
N LYS A 84 -2.00 16.06 10.01
CA LYS A 84 -1.05 16.93 9.29
C LYS A 84 -1.60 18.35 9.11
N ALA A 85 -2.89 18.49 8.82
CA ALA A 85 -3.56 19.79 8.68
C ALA A 85 -3.63 20.55 10.02
N ALA A 86 -3.90 19.83 11.12
CA ALA A 86 -3.99 20.39 12.47
C ALA A 86 -2.64 20.85 13.04
N ARG A 87 -1.52 20.26 12.59
CA ARG A 87 -0.18 20.62 13.09
C ARG A 87 0.34 21.90 12.42
N GLN A 88 0.84 22.82 13.23
CA GLN A 88 1.68 23.91 12.76
C GLN A 88 3.02 23.31 12.33
N LYS A 89 3.54 23.66 11.14
CA LYS A 89 4.78 23.10 10.58
C LYS A 89 5.96 23.34 11.53
N ARG A 90 6.21 22.43 12.48
CA ARG A 90 7.54 22.29 13.08
C ARG A 90 8.41 21.58 12.06
N LYS A 91 9.48 22.22 11.60
CA LYS A 91 10.53 21.57 10.80
C LYS A 91 11.05 20.39 11.62
N ARG A 92 10.59 19.17 11.33
CA ARG A 92 11.15 17.95 11.90
C ARG A 92 12.27 17.51 10.97
N SER A 93 13.52 17.65 11.44
CA SER A 93 14.69 17.01 10.87
C SER A 93 14.67 15.53 11.26
N GLY A 94 14.16 14.67 10.38
CA GLY A 94 14.16 13.24 10.63
C GLY A 94 13.39 12.50 9.55
N LEU A 95 14.12 11.65 8.80
CA LEU A 95 13.72 10.80 7.68
C LEU A 95 12.79 11.53 6.69
N GLY A 96 13.37 11.93 5.56
CA GLY A 96 12.77 12.81 4.55
C GLY A 96 11.32 12.44 4.18
N PRO A 97 10.56 13.42 3.67
CA PRO A 97 9.16 13.18 3.34
C PRO A 97 9.05 11.96 2.41
N ARG A 98 8.04 11.09 2.64
CA ARG A 98 7.55 10.13 1.65
C ARG A 98 7.00 10.95 0.45
N THR A 99 7.91 11.57 -0.31
CA THR A 99 7.64 12.44 -1.47
C THR A 99 7.36 11.64 -2.72
N ASP A 100 7.62 10.33 -2.67
CA ASP A 100 7.33 9.49 -3.81
C ASP A 100 5.81 9.41 -4.01
N LYS A 101 5.37 10.05 -5.08
CA LYS A 101 3.96 10.09 -5.49
C LYS A 101 3.48 8.71 -5.94
N LYS A 102 4.42 7.81 -6.26
CA LYS A 102 4.12 6.53 -6.90
C LYS A 102 4.11 5.35 -5.93
N ARG A 103 4.63 5.53 -4.72
CA ARG A 103 4.77 4.44 -3.73
C ARG A 103 3.46 4.12 -3.03
N PHE A 104 3.23 2.83 -2.79
CA PHE A 104 2.20 2.29 -1.91
C PHE A 104 2.77 1.27 -0.94
N ASP A 105 2.06 1.10 0.17
CA ASP A 105 2.27 0.04 1.13
C ASP A 105 0.98 -0.81 1.21
N GLY A 106 1.04 -2.00 1.78
CA GLY A 106 -0.10 -2.88 1.88
C GLY A 106 0.17 -4.12 2.71
N ILE A 107 -0.78 -5.05 2.69
CA ILE A 107 -0.71 -6.33 3.38
C ILE A 107 -1.16 -7.42 2.39
N ALA A 108 -0.50 -8.56 2.38
CA ALA A 108 -0.95 -9.76 1.69
C ALA A 108 -1.07 -10.92 2.66
N THR A 109 -2.13 -11.69 2.52
CA THR A 109 -2.36 -12.94 3.22
C THR A 109 -2.36 -14.06 2.19
N VAL A 110 -1.50 -15.05 2.38
CA VAL A 110 -1.46 -16.26 1.54
C VAL A 110 -1.97 -17.43 2.37
N THR A 111 -2.99 -18.11 1.86
CA THR A 111 -3.56 -19.30 2.48
C THR A 111 -3.22 -20.52 1.66
N SER A 112 -2.69 -21.55 2.32
CA SER A 112 -2.32 -22.83 1.72
C SER A 112 -2.84 -23.98 2.58
N PRO A 113 -2.85 -25.24 2.08
CA PRO A 113 -3.15 -26.41 2.90
C PRO A 113 -2.22 -26.58 4.12
N ARG A 114 -1.04 -25.94 4.10
CA ARG A 114 -0.03 -26.01 5.16
C ARG A 114 -0.21 -24.91 6.22
N GLY A 115 -1.10 -23.96 6.00
CA GLY A 115 -1.32 -22.82 6.88
C GLY A 115 -1.41 -21.49 6.13
N GLN A 116 -1.43 -20.42 6.91
CA GLN A 116 -1.57 -19.04 6.47
C GLN A 116 -0.29 -18.25 6.74
N GLU A 117 0.07 -17.37 5.81
CA GLU A 117 1.22 -16.48 5.89
C GLU A 117 0.76 -15.03 5.69
N GLU A 118 1.29 -14.12 6.49
CA GLU A 118 1.01 -12.69 6.38
C GLU A 118 2.28 -11.94 5.99
N TYR A 119 2.13 -11.04 5.03
CA TYR A 119 3.20 -10.24 4.47
C TYR A 119 2.80 -8.78 4.51
N GLU A 120 3.69 -7.92 5.00
CA GLU A 120 3.69 -6.52 4.61
C GLU A 120 4.22 -6.42 3.18
N LEU A 121 3.65 -5.52 2.38
CA LEU A 121 4.14 -5.26 1.04
C LEU A 121 4.41 -3.79 0.82
N ASN A 122 5.40 -3.51 -0.01
CA ASN A 122 5.67 -2.19 -0.54
C ASN A 122 5.94 -2.26 -2.03
N GLY A 123 5.50 -1.25 -2.76
CA GLY A 123 5.64 -1.21 -4.20
C GLY A 123 5.49 0.21 -4.73
N HIS A 124 5.62 0.38 -6.02
CA HIS A 124 5.36 1.67 -6.67
C HIS A 124 4.76 1.48 -8.06
N VAL A 125 3.92 2.43 -8.45
CA VAL A 125 3.45 2.52 -9.84
C VAL A 125 4.56 3.11 -10.72
N GLN A 126 4.66 2.69 -11.98
CA GLN A 126 5.69 3.18 -12.89
C GLN A 126 5.23 4.43 -13.65
N THR A 127 4.03 4.35 -14.21
CA THR A 127 3.49 5.34 -15.14
C THR A 127 2.78 6.47 -14.39
N GLU A 128 2.65 7.64 -15.02
CA GLU A 128 1.82 8.72 -14.48
C GLU A 128 0.33 8.34 -14.45
N ALA A 129 -0.12 7.54 -15.42
CA ALA A 129 -1.43 6.92 -15.42
C ALA A 129 -1.61 5.91 -14.26
N GLY A 130 -0.51 5.43 -13.69
CA GLY A 130 -0.48 4.57 -12.51
C GLY A 130 -0.87 3.12 -12.76
N ASN A 131 -1.18 2.72 -14.00
CA ASN A 131 -1.68 1.38 -14.38
C ASN A 131 -0.62 0.28 -14.43
N ARG A 132 0.66 0.63 -14.54
CA ARG A 132 1.78 -0.33 -14.48
C ARG A 132 2.46 -0.30 -13.12
N LEU A 133 2.76 -1.48 -12.62
CA LEU A 133 3.40 -1.71 -11.35
C LEU A 133 4.87 -2.05 -11.59
N ALA A 134 5.72 -1.45 -10.78
CA ALA A 134 7.09 -1.89 -10.65
C ALA A 134 7.15 -3.12 -9.73
N VAL A 135 8.35 -3.46 -9.28
CA VAL A 135 8.55 -4.54 -8.31
C VAL A 135 7.76 -4.24 -7.03
N ILE A 136 7.01 -5.24 -6.56
CA ILE A 136 6.38 -5.26 -5.24
C ILE A 136 7.20 -6.19 -4.37
N HIS A 137 7.65 -5.74 -3.21
CA HIS A 137 8.35 -6.59 -2.25
C HIS A 137 7.38 -7.11 -1.20
N PHE A 138 7.47 -8.40 -0.89
CA PHE A 138 6.74 -9.03 0.20
C PHE A 138 7.70 -9.29 1.36
N GLN A 139 7.33 -8.86 2.55
CA GLN A 139 8.09 -9.01 3.78
C GLN A 139 7.21 -9.69 4.82
N ALA A 140 7.57 -10.90 5.25
CA ALA A 140 6.87 -11.52 6.36
C ALA A 140 6.99 -10.63 7.60
N GLY A 141 5.86 -10.34 8.28
CA GLY A 141 5.85 -9.45 9.44
C GLY A 141 6.67 -9.99 10.62
N ASP A 142 6.78 -11.32 10.72
CA ASP A 142 7.65 -12.02 11.65
C ASP A 142 8.33 -13.19 10.93
N GLU A 143 9.66 -13.33 11.08
CA GLU A 143 10.42 -14.44 10.50
C GLU A 143 9.94 -15.80 11.02
N PHE A 144 9.41 -15.85 12.26
CA PHE A 144 8.83 -17.08 12.83
C PHE A 144 7.51 -17.50 12.18
N GLN A 145 6.82 -16.60 11.49
CA GLN A 145 5.57 -16.89 10.77
C GLN A 145 5.80 -17.47 9.38
N ARG A 146 7.04 -17.45 8.87
CA ARG A 146 7.35 -18.09 7.58
C ARG A 146 7.20 -19.59 7.68
N LEU A 147 6.39 -20.17 6.81
CA LEU A 147 6.26 -21.62 6.73
C LEU A 147 7.60 -22.21 6.28
N ARG A 148 8.08 -23.21 7.02
CA ARG A 148 9.30 -23.95 6.69
C ARG A 148 9.02 -25.04 5.67
N ASN A 149 10.06 -25.44 4.94
CA ASN A 149 9.98 -26.37 3.81
C ASN A 149 8.92 -25.95 2.78
N ASN A 150 8.77 -24.64 2.56
CA ASN A 150 7.74 -24.03 1.75
C ASN A 150 8.35 -23.01 0.79
N PHE A 151 7.66 -22.78 -0.33
CA PHE A 151 7.90 -21.60 -1.15
C PHE A 151 7.09 -20.43 -0.60
N ASN A 152 7.80 -19.43 -0.10
CA ASN A 152 7.26 -18.21 0.47
C ASN A 152 7.35 -17.08 -0.56
N LEU A 153 6.46 -16.08 -0.47
CA LEU A 153 6.49 -14.93 -1.37
C LEU A 153 7.73 -14.08 -1.12
N LEU A 154 8.41 -13.68 -2.21
CA LEU A 154 9.55 -12.77 -2.17
C LEU A 154 9.18 -11.42 -2.80
N SER A 155 8.72 -11.46 -4.05
CA SER A 155 8.37 -10.26 -4.80
C SER A 155 7.31 -10.54 -5.86
N ALA A 156 6.64 -9.50 -6.33
CA ALA A 156 6.05 -9.48 -7.66
C ALA A 156 7.02 -8.74 -8.58
N LEU A 157 7.37 -9.37 -9.70
CA LEU A 157 8.29 -8.82 -10.68
C LEU A 157 7.72 -7.58 -11.37
N GLU A 158 8.62 -6.82 -11.98
CA GLU A 158 8.26 -5.67 -12.80
C GLU A 158 7.33 -6.05 -13.95
N GLY A 159 6.42 -5.15 -14.30
CA GLY A 159 5.51 -5.31 -15.43
C GLY A 159 4.10 -5.75 -15.04
N GLY A 160 3.79 -5.81 -13.75
CA GLY A 160 2.42 -5.98 -13.27
C GLY A 160 1.51 -4.86 -13.78
N GLN A 161 0.24 -5.18 -13.99
CA GLN A 161 -0.74 -4.25 -14.55
C GLN A 161 -2.04 -4.34 -13.77
N TRP A 162 -2.70 -3.20 -13.62
CA TRP A 162 -4.06 -3.18 -13.12
C TRP A 162 -4.96 -2.38 -14.07
N GLN A 163 -6.16 -2.88 -14.26
CA GLN A 163 -7.19 -2.25 -15.08
C GLN A 163 -8.55 -2.62 -14.52
N GLY A 164 -9.29 -1.62 -14.05
CA GLY A 164 -10.62 -1.84 -13.50
C GLY A 164 -10.60 -2.72 -12.24
N ASP A 165 -11.24 -3.88 -12.33
CA ASP A 165 -11.33 -4.87 -11.25
C ASP A 165 -10.34 -6.03 -11.43
N ASP A 166 -9.40 -5.92 -12.37
CA ASP A 166 -8.36 -6.93 -12.63
C ASP A 166 -6.96 -6.40 -12.32
N LEU A 167 -6.16 -7.23 -11.65
CA LEU A 167 -4.77 -6.99 -11.30
C LEU A 167 -3.94 -8.21 -11.64
N THR A 168 -2.91 -8.04 -12.47
CA THR A 168 -2.04 -9.11 -12.93
C THR A 168 -0.59 -8.79 -12.60
N PHE A 169 0.16 -9.78 -12.15
CA PHE A 169 1.60 -9.67 -11.94
C PHE A 169 2.23 -11.04 -11.85
N THR A 170 3.55 -11.10 -11.96
CA THR A 170 4.31 -12.34 -11.87
C THR A 170 4.97 -12.43 -10.50
N LEU A 171 4.63 -13.44 -9.71
CA LEU A 171 5.24 -13.70 -8.41
C LEU A 171 6.59 -14.39 -8.57
N ALA A 172 7.53 -14.02 -7.71
CA ALA A 172 8.78 -14.70 -7.44
C ALA A 172 8.79 -15.19 -5.99
N PHE A 173 9.42 -16.35 -5.78
CA PHE A 173 9.38 -17.08 -4.52
C PHE A 173 10.79 -17.30 -3.99
N ALA A 174 10.90 -17.46 -2.68
CA ALA A 174 12.08 -18.02 -2.03
C ALA A 174 11.70 -19.32 -1.33
N TYR A 175 12.58 -20.32 -1.37
CA TYR A 175 12.36 -21.55 -0.60
C TYR A 175 12.99 -21.40 0.78
N THR A 176 12.18 -21.48 1.83
CA THR A 176 12.65 -21.53 3.21
C THR A 176 12.78 -22.97 3.66
N THR A 177 13.96 -23.37 4.13
CA THR A 177 14.24 -24.74 4.57
C THR A 177 13.77 -25.01 5.99
N ALA A 178 13.89 -26.27 6.43
CA ALA A 178 13.62 -26.71 7.79
C ALA A 178 14.42 -25.93 8.85
N THR A 179 15.61 -25.41 8.51
CA THR A 179 16.45 -24.62 9.43
C THR A 179 16.06 -23.14 9.46
N GLY A 180 15.16 -22.68 8.58
CA GLY A 180 14.79 -21.28 8.43
C GLY A 180 15.67 -20.51 7.43
N SER A 181 16.72 -21.13 6.88
CA SER A 181 17.53 -20.52 5.84
C SER A 181 16.70 -20.36 4.56
N SER A 182 16.76 -19.18 3.95
CA SER A 182 16.07 -18.90 2.69
C SER A 182 17.08 -18.92 1.55
N TYR A 183 16.89 -19.81 0.58
CA TYR A 183 17.74 -19.86 -0.61
C TYR A 183 17.05 -19.12 -1.77
N SER A 184 17.75 -18.11 -2.28
CA SER A 184 17.48 -17.46 -3.57
C SER A 184 18.74 -17.58 -4.43
N SER A 185 19.18 -18.81 -4.71
CA SER A 185 20.38 -19.00 -5.53
C SER A 185 20.01 -18.98 -7.00
N SER A 186 20.55 -18.01 -7.75
CA SER A 186 20.46 -17.93 -9.22
C SER A 186 21.04 -19.16 -9.94
N SER A 187 21.83 -20.00 -9.25
CA SER A 187 22.46 -21.18 -9.85
C SER A 187 21.67 -22.49 -9.73
N ASP A 188 20.55 -22.54 -8.98
CA ASP A 188 19.67 -23.72 -8.95
C ASP A 188 18.32 -23.38 -9.60
N PRO A 189 18.01 -23.97 -10.78
CA PRO A 189 16.79 -23.69 -11.57
C PRO A 189 15.48 -23.92 -10.82
N ARG A 190 15.51 -24.58 -9.65
CA ARG A 190 14.35 -24.76 -8.78
C ARG A 190 13.94 -23.48 -8.04
N TYR A 191 14.84 -22.50 -7.90
CA TYR A 191 14.58 -21.25 -7.15
C TYR A 191 14.33 -20.02 -8.03
N GLU A 192 14.45 -20.13 -9.37
CA GLU A 192 14.03 -19.09 -10.33
C GLU A 192 12.59 -19.31 -10.85
N LYS A 193 11.73 -19.89 -10.01
CA LYS A 193 10.36 -20.21 -10.41
C LYS A 193 9.49 -18.98 -10.21
N THR A 194 8.92 -18.52 -11.32
CA THR A 194 8.00 -17.40 -11.37
C THR A 194 6.61 -17.89 -11.74
N VAL A 195 5.57 -17.27 -11.19
CA VAL A 195 4.18 -17.69 -11.43
C VAL A 195 3.35 -16.45 -11.79
N PRO A 196 2.74 -16.40 -12.98
CA PRO A 196 1.79 -15.35 -13.30
C PRO A 196 0.53 -15.52 -12.43
N VAL A 197 0.06 -14.43 -11.85
CA VAL A 197 -1.13 -14.41 -11.01
C VAL A 197 -2.11 -13.38 -11.52
N HIS A 198 -3.38 -13.76 -11.49
CA HIS A 198 -4.51 -12.92 -11.83
C HIS A 198 -5.36 -12.75 -10.57
N LEU A 199 -5.53 -11.51 -10.14
CA LEU A 199 -6.35 -11.13 -9.00
C LEU A 199 -7.55 -10.33 -9.47
N SER A 200 -8.69 -10.59 -8.85
CA SER A 200 -9.90 -9.79 -9.02
C SER A 200 -10.17 -8.98 -7.76
N ARG A 201 -10.78 -7.80 -7.92
CA ARG A 201 -11.16 -6.95 -6.80
C ARG A 201 -12.25 -7.60 -5.94
N ILE A 202 -12.08 -7.56 -4.63
CA ILE A 202 -13.14 -7.87 -3.66
C ILE A 202 -14.04 -6.63 -3.52
N LYS A 203 -15.35 -6.82 -3.71
CA LYS A 203 -16.36 -5.77 -3.53
C LYS A 203 -16.80 -5.64 -2.08
#